data_AF-A0A257DG24-F1
#
_entry.id   AF-A0A257DG24-F1
#
_cell.length_a   1.000
_cell.length_b   1.000
_cell.length_c   1.000
_cell.angle_alpha   90.00
_cell.angle_beta   90.00
_cell.angle_gamma   90.00
#
_symmetry.space_group_name_H-M   'P 1'
#
loop_
_entity.id
_entity.type
_entity.pdbx_description
1 polymer ?
#
loop_
_entity_poly.entity_id
_entity_poly.type
_entity_poly.pdbx_seq_one_letter_code
_entity_poly.pdbx_strand_id
1 'polypeptide(L)'
;MPPRKTLRPTPDVRLPPLQAVKLLDQLRERIRYLHYSRRTEEAYVYWVRAFIRWHGLRHPAEMGGPEVEAYLTYLAAERSLAPSSHRQALSALLFLYGKVLGVSLPWLLVGHPDAKPCPYFCPKRAACPLARNSCSM
;
A
#
# COMPACT_ATOMS: atom_id res chain seq x y z
N MET A 1 37.56 -13.25 -1.46
CA MET A 1 36.40 -12.38 -1.78
C MET A 1 35.34 -13.24 -2.45
N PRO A 2 34.26 -13.65 -1.77
CA PRO A 2 33.17 -14.37 -2.42
C PRO A 2 32.31 -13.39 -3.26
N PRO A 3 31.78 -13.82 -4.43
CA PRO A 3 31.01 -12.97 -5.32
C PRO A 3 29.67 -12.57 -4.69
N ARG A 4 29.28 -11.30 -4.89
CA ARG A 4 27.97 -10.74 -4.50
C ARG A 4 26.86 -11.61 -5.08
N LYS A 5 26.17 -12.36 -4.22
CA LYS A 5 24.92 -13.05 -4.56
C LYS A 5 23.91 -12.00 -5.04
N THR A 6 23.54 -12.05 -6.31
CA THR A 6 22.35 -11.37 -6.82
C THR A 6 21.14 -11.93 -6.07
N LEU A 7 20.63 -11.18 -5.10
CA LEU A 7 19.34 -11.49 -4.48
C LEU A 7 18.26 -11.29 -5.55
N ARG A 8 17.80 -12.40 -6.15
CA ARG A 8 16.54 -12.43 -6.88
C ARG A 8 15.41 -12.12 -5.89
N PRO A 9 14.41 -11.29 -6.25
CA PRO A 9 13.18 -11.24 -5.48
C PRO A 9 12.41 -12.53 -5.77
N THR A 10 12.55 -13.54 -4.91
CA THR A 10 11.62 -14.66 -4.89
C THR A 10 10.34 -14.22 -4.18
N PRO A 11 9.16 -14.29 -4.82
CA PRO A 11 7.91 -14.33 -4.09
C PRO A 11 7.81 -15.74 -3.50
N ASP A 12 8.55 -16.01 -2.43
CA ASP A 12 8.39 -17.27 -1.70
C ASP A 12 7.15 -17.14 -0.81
N VAL A 13 6.02 -17.51 -1.42
CA VAL A 13 4.67 -17.54 -0.86
C VAL A 13 4.43 -18.94 -0.30
N ARG A 14 4.98 -19.21 0.88
CA ARG A 14 4.43 -20.23 1.80
C ARG A 14 4.21 -19.61 3.18
N LEU A 15 3.59 -18.44 3.21
CA LEU A 15 3.15 -17.86 4.47
C LEU A 15 1.92 -18.65 4.93
N PRO A 16 1.83 -19.06 6.21
CA PRO A 16 0.70 -19.82 6.70
C PRO A 16 -0.60 -19.05 6.49
N PRO A 17 -1.72 -19.74 6.22
CA PRO A 17 -3.01 -19.08 6.11
C PRO A 17 -3.29 -18.28 7.38
N LEU A 18 -3.74 -17.04 7.19
CA LEU A 18 -4.09 -16.15 8.30
C LEU A 18 -5.28 -16.74 9.05
N GLN A 19 -5.16 -16.88 10.37
CA GLN A 19 -6.21 -17.42 11.23
C GLN A 19 -7.18 -16.33 11.71
N ALA A 20 -6.69 -15.09 11.85
CA ALA A 20 -7.49 -13.99 12.36
C ALA A 20 -8.55 -13.50 11.36
N VAL A 21 -9.75 -13.16 11.86
CA VAL A 21 -10.86 -12.62 11.05
C VAL A 21 -10.70 -11.12 10.78
N LYS A 22 -10.12 -10.37 11.74
CA LYS A 22 -9.96 -8.92 11.64
C LYS A 22 -8.64 -8.56 10.97
N LEU A 23 -8.67 -7.61 10.05
CA LEU A 23 -7.49 -7.17 9.28
C LEU A 23 -6.30 -6.75 10.16
N LEU A 24 -6.55 -6.00 11.25
CA LEU A 24 -5.48 -5.58 12.15
C LEU A 24 -4.89 -6.76 12.92
N ASP A 25 -5.70 -7.76 13.25
CA ASP A 25 -5.21 -8.97 13.93
C ASP A 25 -4.41 -9.84 12.95
N GLN A 26 -4.84 -9.93 11.68
CA GLN A 26 -4.07 -10.57 10.61
C GLN A 26 -2.71 -9.90 10.39
N LEU A 27 -2.67 -8.57 10.43
CA LEU A 27 -1.42 -7.80 10.35
C LEU A 27 -0.49 -8.16 11.51
N ARG A 28 -1.01 -8.17 12.75
CA ARG A 28 -0.22 -8.53 13.95
C ARG A 28 0.26 -9.98 13.89
N GLU A 29 -0.60 -10.91 13.48
CA GLU A 29 -0.27 -12.31 13.28
C GLU A 29 0.89 -12.45 12.29
N ARG A 30 0.81 -11.76 11.14
CA ARG A 30 1.86 -11.80 10.11
C ARG A 30 3.17 -11.16 10.57
N ILE A 31 3.11 -10.05 11.29
CA ILE A 31 4.29 -9.38 11.85
C ILE A 31 4.99 -10.27 12.89
N ARG A 32 4.21 -10.93 13.77
CA ARG A 32 4.73 -11.86 14.78
C ARG A 32 5.31 -13.13 14.15
N TYR A 33 4.65 -13.66 13.13
CA TYR A 33 5.16 -14.80 12.36
C TYR A 33 6.51 -14.48 11.71
N LEU A 34 6.69 -13.27 11.20
CA LEU A 34 7.94 -12.81 10.60
C LEU A 34 8.96 -12.31 11.64
N HIS A 35 8.69 -12.49 12.94
CA HIS A 35 9.58 -12.13 14.05
C HIS A 35 10.03 -10.67 14.06
N TYR A 36 9.19 -9.75 13.58
CA TYR A 36 9.46 -8.32 13.75
C TYR A 36 9.32 -7.90 15.21
N SER A 37 9.96 -6.78 15.57
CA SER A 37 9.87 -6.24 16.92
C SER A 37 8.45 -5.77 17.25
N ARG A 38 8.08 -5.82 18.55
CA ARG A 38 6.80 -5.27 19.04
C ARG A 38 6.63 -3.78 18.70
N ARG A 39 7.73 -3.03 18.69
CA ARG A 39 7.73 -1.61 18.30
C ARG A 39 7.36 -1.41 16.83
N THR A 40 7.79 -2.33 15.95
CA THR A 40 7.40 -2.34 14.54
C THR A 40 5.93 -2.74 14.38
N GLU A 41 5.44 -3.70 15.18
CA GLU A 41 4.01 -4.08 15.23
C GLU A 41 3.14 -2.85 15.51
N GLU A 42 3.46 -2.11 16.58
CA GLU A 42 2.71 -0.92 16.98
C GLU A 42 2.75 0.19 15.93
N ALA A 43 3.92 0.46 15.36
CA ALA A 43 4.06 1.46 14.31
C ALA A 43 3.23 1.10 13.07
N TYR A 44 3.25 -0.17 12.64
CA TYR A 44 2.54 -0.60 11.46
C TYR A 44 1.03 -0.57 11.68
N VAL A 45 0.56 -1.07 12.83
CA VAL A 45 -0.86 -0.99 13.21
C VAL A 45 -1.31 0.47 13.27
N TYR A 46 -0.50 1.38 13.80
CA TYR A 46 -0.81 2.81 13.83
C TYR A 46 -1.00 3.38 12.42
N TRP A 47 -0.05 3.14 11.50
CA TRP A 47 -0.13 3.67 10.13
C TRP A 47 -1.31 3.09 9.35
N VAL A 48 -1.58 1.79 9.47
CA VAL A 48 -2.72 1.14 8.81
C VAL A 48 -4.05 1.68 9.34
N ARG A 49 -4.17 1.90 10.66
CA ARG A 49 -5.37 2.50 11.26
C ARG A 49 -5.58 3.94 10.77
N ALA A 50 -4.51 4.73 10.70
CA ALA A 50 -4.57 6.11 10.22
C ALA A 50 -4.96 6.16 8.74
N PHE A 51 -4.42 5.26 7.91
CA PHE A 51 -4.78 5.11 6.50
C PHE A 51 -6.27 4.80 6.32
N ILE A 52 -6.79 3.77 7.02
CA ILE A 52 -8.21 3.40 6.95
C ILE A 52 -9.11 4.55 7.39
N ARG A 53 -8.72 5.30 8.44
CA ARG A 53 -9.49 6.44 8.94
C ARG A 53 -9.51 7.60 7.97
N TRP A 54 -8.40 7.89 7.29
CA TRP A 54 -8.31 8.97 6.30
C TRP A 54 -9.20 8.69 5.07
N HIS A 55 -9.28 7.43 4.65
CA HIS A 55 -10.16 7.00 3.56
C HIS A 55 -11.62 6.78 3.93
N GLY A 56 -12.05 7.19 5.12
CA GLY A 56 -13.45 7.07 5.54
C GLY A 56 -13.89 5.64 5.86
N LEU A 57 -13.01 4.84 6.49
CA LEU A 57 -13.26 3.45 6.89
C LEU A 57 -13.45 2.46 5.72
N ARG A 58 -13.00 2.83 4.52
CA ARG A 58 -12.96 1.92 3.37
C ARG A 58 -11.97 0.77 3.62
N HIS A 59 -12.31 -0.42 3.11
CA HIS A 59 -11.47 -1.60 3.29
C HIS A 59 -10.25 -1.54 2.37
N PRO A 60 -9.01 -1.79 2.86
CA PRO A 60 -7.79 -1.71 2.04
C PRO A 60 -7.74 -2.65 0.83
N ALA A 61 -8.55 -3.71 0.80
CA ALA A 61 -8.66 -4.58 -0.37
C ALA A 61 -9.38 -3.93 -1.57
N GLU A 62 -10.19 -2.89 -1.31
CA GLU A 62 -10.90 -2.12 -2.34
C GLU A 62 -10.11 -0.89 -2.81
N MET A 63 -8.97 -0.65 -2.19
CA MET A 63 -8.09 0.49 -2.44
C MET A 63 -6.77 -0.02 -3.01
N GLY A 64 -6.16 0.75 -3.88
CA GLY A 64 -4.93 0.38 -4.57
C GLY A 64 -3.81 1.35 -4.28
N GLY A 65 -2.83 1.37 -5.17
CA GLY A 65 -1.74 2.31 -5.04
C GLY A 65 -2.10 3.79 -5.20
N PRO A 66 -3.15 4.25 -5.94
CA PRO A 66 -3.38 5.70 -6.05
C PRO A 66 -3.90 6.26 -4.72
N GLU A 67 -4.69 5.49 -3.99
CA GLU A 67 -5.10 5.81 -2.62
C GLU A 67 -3.91 5.87 -1.66
N VAL A 68 -2.98 4.90 -1.78
CA VAL A 68 -1.74 4.88 -1.00
C VAL A 68 -0.88 6.09 -1.28
N GLU A 69 -0.70 6.47 -2.56
CA GLU A 69 0.09 7.63 -2.97
C GLU A 69 -0.56 8.94 -2.50
N ALA A 70 -1.89 9.06 -2.62
CA ALA A 70 -2.63 10.22 -2.13
C ALA A 70 -2.47 10.38 -0.60
N TYR A 71 -2.55 9.28 0.16
CA TYR A 71 -2.34 9.31 1.60
C TYR A 71 -0.90 9.71 1.97
N LEU A 72 0.10 9.16 1.29
CA LEU A 72 1.51 9.50 1.53
C LEU A 72 1.81 10.97 1.17
N THR A 73 1.21 11.47 0.10
CA THR A 73 1.30 12.88 -0.29
C THR A 73 0.66 13.78 0.76
N TYR A 74 -0.53 13.42 1.26
CA TYR A 74 -1.18 14.13 2.37
C TYR A 74 -0.30 14.13 3.63
N LEU A 75 0.33 13.01 3.97
CA LEU A 75 1.25 12.93 5.10
C LEU A 75 2.48 13.83 4.96
N ALA A 76 3.00 13.99 3.74
CA ALA A 76 4.11 14.88 3.45
C ALA A 76 3.69 16.36 3.49
N ALA A 77 2.53 16.69 2.90
CA ALA A 77 2.05 18.06 2.76
C ALA A 77 1.43 18.62 4.05
N GLU A 78 0.45 17.92 4.63
CA GLU A 78 -0.36 18.45 5.73
C GLU A 78 0.29 18.25 7.10
N ARG A 79 1.03 17.15 7.27
CA ARG A 79 1.62 16.76 8.57
C ARG A 79 3.12 17.06 8.66
N SER A 80 3.73 17.56 7.57
CA SER A 80 5.17 17.84 7.45
C SER A 80 6.04 16.76 8.08
N LEU A 81 5.67 15.49 7.87
CA LEU A 81 6.34 14.37 8.53
C LEU A 81 7.80 14.27 8.10
N ALA A 82 8.67 13.95 9.06
CA ALA A 82 10.07 13.66 8.77
C ALA A 82 10.20 12.54 7.72
N PRO A 83 11.24 12.56 6.87
CA PRO A 83 11.44 11.54 5.84
C PRO A 83 11.49 10.11 6.40
N SER A 84 11.98 9.95 7.64
CA SER A 84 12.01 8.67 8.35
C SER A 84 10.62 8.16 8.70
N SER A 85 9.72 9.02 9.18
CA SER A 85 8.32 8.69 9.46
C SER A 85 7.54 8.34 8.20
N HIS A 86 7.79 9.08 7.11
CA HIS A 86 7.19 8.78 5.80
C HIS A 86 7.61 7.40 5.29
N ARG A 87 8.89 7.05 5.40
CA ARG A 87 9.39 5.71 5.03
C ARG A 87 8.77 4.60 5.87
N GLN A 88 8.52 4.84 7.16
CA GLN A 88 7.85 3.87 8.03
C GLN A 88 6.39 3.66 7.60
N ALA A 89 5.67 4.74 7.27
CA ALA A 89 4.31 4.66 6.75
C ALA A 89 4.25 3.88 5.42
N LEU A 90 5.14 4.20 4.48
CA LEU A 90 5.26 3.49 3.20
C LEU A 90 5.55 1.99 3.42
N SER A 91 6.51 1.67 4.29
CA SER A 91 6.88 0.27 4.60
C SER A 91 5.72 -0.50 5.22
N ALA A 92 4.93 0.13 6.09
CA ALA A 92 3.75 -0.47 6.70
C ALA A 92 2.66 -0.80 5.66
N LEU A 93 2.39 0.12 4.73
CA LEU A 93 1.40 -0.08 3.68
C LEU A 93 1.85 -1.15 2.68
N LEU A 94 3.11 -1.12 2.22
CA LEU A 94 3.67 -2.17 1.37
C LEU A 94 3.62 -3.54 2.03
N PHE A 95 3.88 -3.61 3.34
CA PHE A 95 3.75 -4.85 4.10
C PHE A 95 2.31 -5.35 4.14
N LEU A 96 1.32 -4.48 4.38
CA LEU A 96 -0.10 -4.84 4.36
C LEU A 96 -0.50 -5.46 3.01
N TYR A 97 -0.21 -4.77 1.91
CA TYR A 97 -0.58 -5.25 0.57
C TYR A 97 0.17 -6.52 0.19
N GLY A 98 1.49 -6.54 0.35
CA GLY A 98 2.30 -7.69 -0.10
C GLY A 98 2.19 -8.91 0.80
N LYS A 99 2.10 -8.74 2.13
CA LYS A 99 2.16 -9.85 3.08
C LYS A 99 0.82 -10.19 3.72
N VAL A 100 -0.17 -9.31 3.75
CA VAL A 100 -1.50 -9.65 4.32
C VAL A 100 -2.50 -9.92 3.21
N LEU A 101 -2.63 -8.97 2.26
CA LEU A 101 -3.58 -9.09 1.15
C LEU A 101 -3.05 -9.95 -0.01
N GLY A 102 -1.74 -10.14 -0.11
CA GLY A 102 -1.11 -10.86 -1.22
C GLY A 102 -1.17 -10.10 -2.55
N VAL A 103 -1.46 -8.80 -2.52
CA VAL A 103 -1.53 -7.93 -3.69
C VAL A 103 -0.16 -7.29 -3.91
N SER A 104 0.41 -7.51 -5.09
CA SER A 104 1.64 -6.86 -5.51
C SER A 104 1.32 -5.43 -5.99
N LEU A 105 1.98 -4.43 -5.41
CA LEU A 105 1.96 -3.02 -5.86
C LEU A 105 3.33 -2.65 -6.47
N PRO A 106 3.71 -3.25 -7.62
CA PRO A 106 5.08 -3.14 -8.15
C PRO A 106 5.44 -1.71 -8.57
N TRP A 107 4.45 -0.92 -8.97
CA TRP A 107 4.62 0.46 -9.43
C TRP A 107 4.78 1.48 -8.29
N LEU A 108 4.47 1.12 -7.03
CA LEU A 108 4.70 2.02 -5.89
C LEU A 108 6.21 2.11 -5.55
N LEU A 109 7.02 1.16 -6.03
CA LEU A 109 8.47 1.08 -5.82
C LEU A 109 9.28 1.62 -7.01
N VAL A 110 8.68 1.65 -8.19
CA VAL A 110 9.30 2.03 -9.46
C VAL A 110 8.40 3.10 -10.04
N GLY A 111 8.80 4.38 -9.94
CA GLY A 111 7.99 5.54 -10.33
C GLY A 111 7.11 5.29 -11.58
N HIS A 112 5.82 5.55 -11.42
CA HIS A 112 4.67 5.31 -12.30
C HIS A 112 4.94 5.33 -13.83
N PRO A 113 4.70 4.21 -14.55
CA PRO A 113 4.32 4.26 -15.96
C PRO A 113 2.84 3.88 -16.24
N ASP A 114 2.12 3.17 -15.37
CA ASP A 114 0.81 2.61 -15.72
C ASP A 114 -0.24 2.72 -14.61
N ALA A 115 -0.90 3.86 -14.56
CA ALA A 115 -2.14 4.04 -13.81
C ALA A 115 -3.31 3.41 -14.58
N LYS A 116 -4.01 2.44 -13.98
CA LYS A 116 -5.40 2.14 -14.37
C LYS A 116 -6.35 2.81 -13.37
N PRO A 117 -7.24 3.70 -13.82
CA PRO A 117 -8.23 4.33 -12.97
C PRO A 117 -9.38 3.36 -12.67
N CYS A 118 -9.86 3.36 -11.43
CA CYS A 118 -10.96 2.54 -10.94
C CYS A 118 -11.92 3.37 -10.06
N PRO A 119 -13.20 2.97 -9.93
CA PRO A 119 -14.34 3.78 -10.38
C PRO A 119 -14.93 4.74 -9.34
N TYR A 120 -14.34 4.86 -8.14
CA TYR A 120 -14.94 5.63 -7.06
C TYR A 120 -13.92 6.52 -6.34
N PHE A 121 -13.41 7.54 -7.05
CA PHE A 121 -13.71 8.93 -6.70
C PHE A 121 -13.18 9.91 -7.77
N CYS A 122 -14.10 10.70 -8.33
CA CYS A 122 -13.88 11.80 -9.27
C CYS A 122 -14.02 13.15 -8.52
N PRO A 123 -13.71 14.31 -9.10
CA PRO A 123 -12.55 15.10 -8.70
C PRO A 123 -12.90 16.58 -8.41
N LYS A 124 -12.03 17.29 -7.69
CA LYS A 124 -11.82 18.71 -7.95
C LYS A 124 -10.30 18.88 -8.04
N ARG A 125 -9.71 19.34 -9.15
CA ARG A 125 -10.25 20.14 -10.26
C ARG A 125 -9.45 19.90 -11.55
N ALA A 126 -10.19 19.89 -12.67
CA ALA A 126 -9.78 20.08 -14.06
C ALA A 126 -9.68 18.83 -14.97
N ALA A 127 -10.63 18.80 -15.92
CA ALA A 127 -10.63 18.10 -17.21
C ALA A 127 -10.86 16.58 -17.26
N CYS A 128 -12.14 16.18 -17.30
CA CYS A 128 -12.57 14.93 -17.94
C CYS A 128 -13.03 15.23 -19.37
N PRO A 129 -12.40 14.67 -20.42
CA PRO A 129 -12.95 14.65 -21.76
C PRO A 129 -13.56 13.26 -22.05
N LEU A 130 -14.84 13.08 -21.70
CA LEU A 130 -15.70 12.14 -22.42
C LEU A 130 -16.02 12.78 -23.78
N ALA A 131 -15.04 12.75 -24.68
CA ALA A 131 -15.18 13.17 -26.06
C ALA A 131 -15.31 11.92 -26.95
N ARG A 132 -16.57 11.55 -27.17
CA ARG A 132 -17.14 10.96 -28.39
C ARG A 132 -16.40 9.78 -29.05
N ASN A 133 -16.99 8.60 -28.86
CA ASN A 133 -17.62 7.79 -29.91
C ASN A 133 -17.03 7.87 -31.35
N SER A 134 -16.52 6.71 -31.79
CA SER A 134 -16.85 6.04 -33.07
C SER A 134 -16.84 6.84 -34.38
N CYS A 135 -15.91 6.51 -35.28
CA CYS A 135 -16.26 6.09 -36.64
C CYS A 135 -15.03 5.55 -37.41
N SER A 136 -15.18 4.33 -37.93
CA SER A 136 -14.46 3.83 -39.09
C SER A 136 -14.80 4.64 -40.34
N MET A 137 -13.81 4.97 -41.17
CA MET A 137 -13.72 4.61 -42.60
C MET A 137 -12.32 4.95 -43.12
#